data_AF-A0A822AJS9-F1
#
_entry.id   AF-A0A822AJS9-F1
#
_cell.length_a   1.000
_cell.length_b   1.000
_cell.length_c   1.000
_cell.angle_alpha   90.00
_cell.angle_beta   90.00
_cell.angle_gamma   90.00
#
_symmetry.space_group_name_H-M   'P 1'
#
loop_
_entity.id
_entity.type
_entity.pdbx_description
1 polymer ?
#
loop_
_entity_poly.entity_id
_entity_poly.type
_entity_poly.pdbx_seq_one_letter_code
_entity_poly.pdbx_strand_id
1 'polypeptide(L)'
;MILIIITYILALLDIFFVESSHFSGGTVTWKPIANTITGSTVSVMFTQSYQWRLSTAGYCNQTYIVNRSPLIPSMSGILACVSSHTGFCGGYSSMSIFEYCTDYSTFLDSSSGQISTVQTITIGSQFCVAFQSGSWIPVQVACVSSTGSCYNGGASWSIGTCLDLNIRYDGVINTPPVATVVS
;
A
#
# COMPACT_ATOMS: atom_id res chain seq x y z
N MET A 1 26.43 -17.76 -25.40
CA MET A 1 25.43 -18.35 -24.48
C MET A 1 25.54 -17.76 -23.08
N ILE A 2 26.69 -17.82 -22.42
CA ILE A 2 26.92 -17.21 -21.09
C ILE A 2 26.65 -15.69 -21.06
N LEU A 3 27.10 -14.93 -22.07
CA LEU A 3 26.89 -13.48 -22.12
C LEU A 3 25.40 -13.08 -22.23
N ILE A 4 24.59 -13.90 -22.92
CA ILE A 4 23.13 -13.71 -23.10
C ILE A 4 22.39 -14.00 -21.79
N ILE A 5 22.83 -15.04 -21.06
CA ILE A 5 22.27 -15.39 -19.75
C ILE A 5 22.60 -14.28 -18.73
N ILE A 6 23.82 -13.74 -18.75
CA ILE A 6 24.21 -12.63 -17.87
C ILE A 6 23.42 -11.35 -18.17
N THR A 7 23.24 -10.99 -19.45
CA THR A 7 22.40 -9.82 -19.82
C THR A 7 20.94 -10.02 -19.45
N TYR A 8 20.40 -11.23 -19.61
CA TYR A 8 19.04 -11.56 -19.20
C TYR A 8 18.86 -11.48 -17.67
N ILE A 9 19.82 -11.98 -16.90
CA ILE A 9 19.81 -11.89 -15.42
C ILE A 9 19.94 -10.43 -14.95
N LEU A 10 20.81 -9.63 -15.58
CA LEU A 10 20.94 -8.20 -15.25
C LEU A 10 19.65 -7.43 -15.57
N ALA A 11 19.04 -7.68 -16.73
CA ALA A 11 17.76 -7.07 -17.08
C ALA A 11 16.63 -7.46 -16.12
N LEU A 12 16.61 -8.71 -15.63
CA LEU A 12 15.64 -9.16 -14.63
C LEU A 12 15.90 -8.52 -13.26
N LEU A 13 17.16 -8.38 -12.85
CA LEU A 13 17.52 -7.70 -11.60
C LEU A 13 17.12 -6.21 -11.65
N ASP A 14 17.34 -5.53 -12.77
CA ASP A 14 16.95 -4.12 -12.94
C ASP A 14 15.43 -3.92 -12.80
N ILE A 15 14.60 -4.87 -13.24
CA ILE A 15 13.13 -4.74 -13.13
C ILE A 15 12.66 -4.66 -11.68
N PHE A 16 13.24 -5.46 -10.76
CA PHE A 16 12.79 -5.49 -9.35
C PHE A 16 13.16 -4.23 -8.55
N PHE A 17 14.26 -3.54 -8.89
CA PHE A 17 14.68 -2.32 -8.19
C PHE A 17 13.93 -1.06 -8.66
N VAL A 18 13.34 -1.11 -9.85
CA VAL A 18 12.66 0.03 -10.47
C VAL A 18 11.28 0.27 -9.82
N GLU A 19 10.56 -0.79 -9.42
CA GLU A 19 9.17 -0.67 -8.95
C GLU A 19 9.00 0.20 -7.68
N SER A 20 9.88 0.02 -6.68
CA SER A 20 9.86 0.80 -5.44
C SER A 20 10.29 2.26 -5.63
N SER A 21 11.04 2.55 -6.69
CA SER A 21 11.52 3.90 -7.05
C SER A 21 10.44 4.79 -7.68
N HIS A 22 9.22 4.26 -7.85
CA HIS A 22 8.07 4.96 -8.43
C HIS A 22 6.94 5.17 -7.44
N PHE A 23 7.04 4.56 -6.25
CA PHE A 23 6.08 4.73 -5.19
C PHE A 23 6.39 5.99 -4.39
N SER A 24 5.46 6.93 -4.38
CA SER A 24 5.60 8.21 -3.67
C SER A 24 4.99 8.19 -2.27
N GLY A 25 4.22 7.15 -1.94
CA GLY A 25 3.60 6.97 -0.64
C GLY A 25 2.14 6.56 -0.74
N GLY A 26 1.47 6.57 0.41
CA GLY A 26 0.07 6.21 0.50
C GLY A 26 -0.40 5.96 1.92
N THR A 27 -1.63 5.48 2.02
CA THR A 27 -2.30 5.19 3.28
C THR A 27 -3.08 3.88 3.18
N VAL A 28 -3.09 3.14 4.28
CA VAL A 28 -3.97 1.98 4.46
C VAL A 28 -4.80 2.25 5.70
N THR A 29 -6.12 2.25 5.54
CA THR A 29 -7.06 2.44 6.65
C THR A 29 -8.06 1.30 6.68
N TRP A 30 -8.72 1.13 7.83
CA TRP A 30 -9.73 0.11 7.99
C TRP A 30 -10.86 0.61 8.89
N LYS A 31 -12.05 0.06 8.72
CA LYS A 31 -13.17 0.23 9.64
C LYS A 31 -14.11 -0.97 9.59
N PRO A 32 -14.69 -1.41 10.72
CA PRO A 32 -15.83 -2.32 10.69
C PRO A 32 -17.01 -1.65 9.96
N ILE A 33 -17.73 -2.41 9.13
CA ILE A 33 -18.93 -1.93 8.44
C ILE A 33 -20.10 -1.81 9.42
N ALA A 34 -20.17 -2.74 10.37
CA ALA A 34 -21.08 -2.69 11.50
C ALA A 34 -20.25 -2.75 12.79
N ASN A 35 -20.60 -1.89 13.75
CA ASN A 35 -19.91 -1.83 15.04
C ASN A 35 -20.63 -2.64 16.13
N THR A 36 -21.74 -3.32 15.77
CA THR A 36 -22.53 -4.18 16.66
C THR A 36 -22.16 -5.64 16.47
N ILE A 37 -22.11 -6.38 17.58
CA ILE A 37 -21.75 -7.80 17.57
C ILE A 37 -22.98 -8.62 17.19
N THR A 38 -22.99 -9.19 15.99
CA THR A 38 -24.06 -10.09 15.53
C THR A 38 -23.59 -11.54 15.35
N GLY A 39 -22.31 -11.84 15.63
CA GLY A 39 -21.71 -13.16 15.41
C GLY A 39 -20.25 -13.24 15.85
N SER A 40 -19.51 -14.24 15.35
CA SER A 40 -18.08 -14.45 15.63
C SER A 40 -17.14 -13.72 14.65
N THR A 41 -17.69 -13.17 13.56
CA THR A 41 -16.96 -12.41 12.55
C THR A 41 -17.64 -11.07 12.28
N VAL A 42 -16.88 -10.14 11.72
CA VAL A 42 -17.34 -8.81 11.30
C VAL A 42 -16.78 -8.47 9.93
N SER A 43 -17.58 -7.82 9.09
CA SER A 43 -17.10 -7.27 7.83
C SER A 43 -16.30 -6.01 8.09
N VAL A 44 -15.04 -6.00 7.65
CA VAL A 44 -14.11 -4.87 7.76
C VAL A 44 -13.84 -4.34 6.36
N MET A 45 -14.05 -3.05 6.16
CA MET A 45 -13.68 -2.34 4.95
C MET A 45 -12.25 -1.83 5.11
N PHE A 46 -11.37 -2.27 4.23
CA PHE A 46 -10.02 -1.76 4.07
C PHE A 46 -10.00 -0.77 2.91
N THR A 47 -9.42 0.40 3.13
CA THR A 47 -9.23 1.42 2.09
C THR A 47 -7.75 1.64 1.89
N GLN A 48 -7.29 1.40 0.67
CA GLN A 48 -5.92 1.66 0.22
C GLN A 48 -5.94 2.91 -0.66
N SER A 49 -4.95 3.77 -0.50
CA SER A 49 -4.73 4.90 -1.41
C SER A 49 -3.24 5.08 -1.59
N TYR A 50 -2.77 5.01 -2.83
CA TYR A 50 -1.37 5.12 -3.15
C TYR A 50 -1.10 6.23 -4.15
N GLN A 51 0.14 6.69 -4.14
CA GLN A 51 0.67 7.67 -5.07
C GLN A 51 1.87 7.07 -5.80
N TRP A 52 1.83 7.22 -7.11
CA TRP A 52 2.79 6.68 -8.05
C TRP A 52 3.33 7.78 -8.93
N ARG A 53 4.52 7.58 -9.47
CA ARG A 53 5.11 8.45 -10.47
C ARG A 53 4.36 8.31 -11.81
N LEU A 54 3.86 9.42 -12.35
CA LEU A 54 3.08 9.43 -13.60
C LEU A 54 3.93 8.97 -14.81
N SER A 55 5.18 9.43 -14.90
CA SER A 55 6.07 9.20 -16.05
C SER A 55 6.50 7.75 -16.26
N THR A 56 6.36 6.89 -15.26
CA THR A 56 6.88 5.52 -15.32
C THR A 56 6.07 4.61 -16.24
N ALA A 57 4.74 4.72 -16.21
CA ALA A 57 3.87 3.83 -17.00
C ALA A 57 2.62 4.52 -17.54
N GLY A 58 2.59 5.86 -17.57
CA GLY A 58 1.39 6.61 -17.93
C GLY A 58 0.24 6.32 -16.96
N TYR A 59 0.56 6.20 -15.68
CA TYR A 59 -0.44 5.93 -14.65
C TYR A 59 -1.37 7.13 -14.53
N CYS A 60 -2.68 6.89 -14.53
CA CYS A 60 -3.71 7.92 -14.51
C CYS A 60 -3.73 8.89 -15.71
N ASN A 61 -4.92 9.09 -16.25
CA ASN A 61 -5.27 10.19 -17.13
C ASN A 61 -6.79 10.40 -17.01
N GLN A 62 -7.30 11.42 -17.69
CA GLN A 62 -8.73 11.72 -17.66
C GLN A 62 -9.61 10.52 -18.04
N THR A 63 -9.20 9.72 -19.03
CA THR A 63 -9.93 8.52 -19.47
C THR A 63 -9.94 7.45 -18.37
N TYR A 64 -8.85 7.27 -17.64
CA TYR A 64 -8.74 6.26 -16.58
C TYR A 64 -9.62 6.62 -15.38
N ILE A 65 -9.68 7.91 -15.03
CA ILE A 65 -10.57 8.42 -13.98
C ILE A 65 -12.04 8.19 -14.37
N VAL A 66 -12.43 8.62 -15.56
CA VAL A 66 -13.83 8.55 -16.04
C VAL A 66 -14.29 7.11 -16.18
N ASN A 67 -13.48 6.25 -16.79
CA ASN A 67 -13.85 4.86 -17.05
C ASN A 67 -13.63 3.95 -15.84
N ARG A 68 -12.95 4.44 -14.79
CA ARG A 68 -12.46 3.62 -13.67
C ARG A 68 -11.73 2.39 -14.18
N SER A 69 -10.88 2.56 -15.18
CA SER A 69 -10.18 1.46 -15.84
C SER A 69 -9.03 1.98 -16.69
N PRO A 70 -7.89 1.28 -16.76
CA PRO A 70 -7.53 0.09 -15.97
C PRO A 70 -7.27 0.43 -14.50
N LEU A 71 -7.08 -0.61 -13.68
CA LEU A 71 -6.50 -0.45 -12.35
C LEU A 71 -5.01 -0.09 -12.48
N ILE A 72 -4.51 0.69 -11.53
CA ILE A 72 -3.10 1.07 -11.38
C ILE A 72 -2.58 0.63 -10.00
N PRO A 73 -1.27 0.44 -9.79
CA PRO A 73 -0.25 0.33 -10.82
C PRO A 73 -0.47 -0.94 -11.66
N SER A 74 0.23 -1.06 -12.78
CA SER A 74 0.24 -2.28 -13.61
C SER A 74 1.12 -3.40 -13.03
N MET A 75 1.85 -3.10 -11.95
CA MET A 75 2.84 -3.96 -11.31
C MET A 75 2.23 -4.71 -10.13
N SER A 76 2.56 -6.00 -9.99
CA SER A 76 2.02 -6.80 -8.89
C SER A 76 2.49 -6.29 -7.54
N GLY A 77 1.56 -6.17 -6.59
CA GLY A 77 1.89 -5.95 -5.19
C GLY A 77 0.75 -6.41 -4.30
N ILE A 78 1.08 -6.73 -3.06
CA ILE A 78 0.10 -7.24 -2.09
C ILE A 78 0.16 -6.50 -0.76
N LEU A 79 -1.01 -6.24 -0.21
CA LEU A 79 -1.19 -5.88 1.19
C LEU A 79 -1.27 -7.18 1.99
N ALA A 80 -0.15 -7.58 2.61
CA ALA A 80 -0.02 -8.84 3.31
C ALA A 80 -0.14 -8.65 4.83
N CYS A 81 -0.52 -9.71 5.53
CA CYS A 81 -0.41 -9.71 6.99
C CYS A 81 1.05 -9.84 7.41
N VAL A 82 1.51 -8.97 8.31
CA VAL A 82 2.91 -8.88 8.75
C VAL A 82 3.14 -9.37 10.18
N SER A 83 2.11 -9.34 11.02
CA SER A 83 2.23 -9.80 12.41
C SER A 83 0.96 -10.49 12.88
N SER A 84 1.12 -11.67 13.46
CA SER A 84 0.17 -12.18 14.44
C SER A 84 0.97 -12.87 15.53
N HIS A 85 0.58 -12.66 16.79
CA HIS A 85 1.15 -13.40 17.93
C HIS A 85 0.74 -14.89 17.90
N THR A 86 -0.23 -15.24 17.04
CA THR A 86 -0.95 -16.52 16.99
C THR A 86 -0.83 -17.24 15.64
N GLY A 87 -0.14 -16.69 14.65
CA GLY A 87 -0.09 -17.22 13.27
C GLY A 87 -1.40 -17.03 12.47
N PHE A 88 -2.41 -16.37 13.04
CA PHE A 88 -3.74 -16.21 12.43
C PHE A 88 -4.14 -14.74 12.40
N CYS A 89 -4.27 -14.17 11.20
CA CYS A 89 -4.69 -12.78 10.99
C CYS A 89 -6.22 -12.67 10.93
N GLY A 90 -6.91 -13.39 11.82
CA GLY A 90 -8.37 -13.33 11.92
C GLY A 90 -9.13 -13.84 10.68
N GLY A 91 -8.49 -14.58 9.77
CA GLY A 91 -9.06 -14.94 8.46
C GLY A 91 -8.78 -13.93 7.35
N TYR A 92 -7.90 -12.95 7.56
CA TYR A 92 -7.46 -12.01 6.54
C TYR A 92 -6.79 -12.72 5.36
N SER A 93 -7.24 -12.39 4.17
CA SER A 93 -6.68 -12.76 2.87
C SER A 93 -5.85 -11.61 2.33
N SER A 94 -4.66 -11.89 1.81
CA SER A 94 -3.86 -10.85 1.12
C SER A 94 -4.66 -10.21 -0.02
N MET A 95 -4.58 -8.89 -0.13
CA MET A 95 -5.27 -8.12 -1.17
C MET A 95 -4.26 -7.56 -2.16
N SER A 96 -4.68 -7.38 -3.40
CA SER A 96 -3.91 -6.61 -4.37
C SER A 96 -3.85 -5.13 -3.96
N ILE A 97 -2.74 -4.47 -4.30
CA ILE A 97 -2.58 -3.01 -4.20
C ILE A 97 -3.21 -2.25 -5.37
N PHE A 98 -3.77 -2.97 -6.35
CA PHE A 98 -4.40 -2.38 -7.52
C PHE A 98 -5.60 -1.50 -7.14
N GLU A 99 -5.63 -0.30 -7.69
CA GLU A 99 -6.55 0.76 -7.34
C GLU A 99 -7.08 1.50 -8.57
N TYR A 100 -8.23 2.14 -8.41
CA TYR A 100 -8.78 3.00 -9.45
C TYR A 100 -8.09 4.34 -9.39
N CYS A 101 -7.71 4.86 -10.56
CA CYS A 101 -7.21 6.21 -10.67
C CYS A 101 -8.24 7.22 -10.13
N THR A 102 -7.80 8.13 -9.25
CA THR A 102 -8.61 9.21 -8.70
C THR A 102 -8.15 10.58 -9.15
N ASP A 103 -6.84 10.78 -9.32
CA ASP A 103 -6.27 12.07 -9.71
C ASP A 103 -4.86 11.93 -10.32
N TYR A 104 -4.38 12.95 -11.03
CA TYR A 104 -3.01 13.04 -11.53
C TYR A 104 -2.52 14.47 -11.74
N SER A 105 -1.21 14.66 -11.69
CA SER A 105 -0.55 15.93 -12.00
C SER A 105 0.65 15.70 -12.91
N THR A 106 0.60 16.27 -14.11
CA THR A 106 1.73 16.29 -15.04
C THR A 106 2.86 17.18 -14.55
N PHE A 107 2.56 18.22 -13.78
CA PHE A 107 3.56 19.14 -13.22
C PHE A 107 4.33 18.50 -12.07
N LEU A 108 3.64 17.77 -11.18
CA LEU A 108 4.25 17.08 -10.05
C LEU A 108 4.72 15.66 -10.39
N ASP A 109 4.50 15.20 -11.62
CA ASP A 109 4.79 13.84 -12.07
C ASP A 109 4.13 12.78 -11.15
N SER A 110 2.86 13.01 -10.78
CA SER A 110 2.14 12.18 -9.81
C SER A 110 0.83 11.60 -10.36
N SER A 111 0.51 10.41 -9.89
CA SER A 111 -0.71 9.65 -10.17
C SER A 111 -1.23 9.10 -8.84
N SER A 112 -2.48 9.38 -8.52
CA SER A 112 -3.12 8.93 -7.27
C SER A 112 -4.24 7.95 -7.56
N GLY A 113 -4.37 6.92 -6.71
CA GLY A 113 -5.47 5.99 -6.79
C GLY A 113 -6.09 5.69 -5.42
N GLN A 114 -7.23 5.01 -5.46
CA GLN A 114 -7.87 4.48 -4.27
C GLN A 114 -8.69 3.21 -4.59
N ILE A 115 -8.71 2.27 -3.65
CA ILE A 115 -9.63 1.14 -3.65
C ILE A 115 -10.12 0.84 -2.25
N SER A 116 -11.36 0.37 -2.14
CA SER A 116 -11.90 -0.17 -0.90
C SER A 116 -12.34 -1.62 -1.11
N THR A 117 -11.89 -2.50 -0.24
CA THR A 117 -12.17 -3.93 -0.28
C THR A 117 -12.69 -4.38 1.07
N VAL A 118 -13.73 -5.22 1.04
CA VAL A 118 -14.35 -5.75 2.26
C VAL A 118 -13.84 -7.16 2.52
N GLN A 119 -13.46 -7.44 3.75
CA GLN A 119 -13.13 -8.78 4.21
C GLN A 119 -13.89 -9.13 5.47
N THR A 120 -14.18 -10.42 5.64
CA THR A 120 -14.79 -10.95 6.86
C THR A 120 -13.69 -11.39 7.81
N ILE A 121 -13.58 -10.71 8.96
CA ILE A 121 -12.51 -10.93 9.94
C ILE A 121 -13.12 -11.42 11.26
N THR A 122 -12.42 -12.31 11.95
CA THR A 122 -12.82 -12.84 13.26
C THR A 122 -12.76 -11.75 14.32
N ILE A 123 -13.83 -11.60 15.11
CA ILE A 123 -13.90 -10.62 16.21
C ILE A 123 -12.85 -10.95 17.28
N GLY A 124 -12.25 -9.92 17.90
CA GLY A 124 -11.16 -10.08 18.87
C GLY A 124 -9.77 -10.29 18.23
N SER A 125 -9.68 -10.35 16.89
CA SER A 125 -8.39 -10.45 16.21
C SER A 125 -7.58 -9.16 16.35
N GLN A 126 -6.27 -9.32 16.57
CA GLN A 126 -5.31 -8.23 16.60
C GLN A 126 -4.12 -8.60 15.70
N PHE A 127 -3.90 -7.83 14.64
CA PHE A 127 -2.85 -8.09 13.64
C PHE A 127 -2.53 -6.83 12.85
N CYS A 128 -1.36 -6.80 12.21
CA CYS A 128 -1.01 -5.73 11.28
C CYS A 128 -0.96 -6.24 9.85
N VAL A 129 -1.33 -5.36 8.92
CA VAL A 129 -1.18 -5.58 7.48
C VAL A 129 -0.29 -4.49 6.90
N ALA A 130 0.54 -4.83 5.93
CA ALA A 130 1.43 -3.89 5.28
C ALA A 130 1.68 -4.27 3.82
N PHE A 131 1.84 -3.23 3.01
CA PHE A 131 2.46 -3.30 1.70
C PHE A 131 3.91 -2.89 1.89
N GLN A 132 4.82 -3.74 1.44
CA GLN A 132 6.25 -3.60 1.65
C GLN A 132 6.96 -3.72 0.31
N SER A 133 8.02 -2.95 0.12
CA SER A 133 8.87 -3.07 -1.06
C SER A 133 10.31 -2.65 -0.75
N GLY A 134 11.15 -2.72 -1.78
CA GLY A 134 12.57 -2.38 -1.77
C GLY A 134 12.84 -0.88 -1.65
N SER A 135 13.85 -0.38 -2.34
CA SER A 135 14.38 0.99 -2.21
C SER A 135 13.31 2.08 -2.38
N TRP A 136 13.09 2.90 -1.35
CA TRP A 136 12.30 4.15 -1.46
C TRP A 136 12.93 5.13 -2.45
N ILE A 137 12.13 6.05 -3.01
CA ILE A 137 12.63 7.12 -3.91
C ILE A 137 13.72 7.93 -3.19
N PRO A 138 14.90 8.16 -3.80
CA PRO A 138 15.91 9.03 -3.21
C PRO A 138 15.36 10.45 -3.04
N VAL A 139 15.32 10.94 -1.79
CA VAL A 139 14.96 12.34 -1.51
C VAL A 139 16.21 13.19 -1.62
N GLN A 140 16.21 14.19 -2.50
CA GLN A 140 17.28 15.18 -2.55
C GLN A 140 17.16 16.10 -1.34
N VAL A 141 18.10 15.99 -0.40
CA VAL A 141 18.17 16.86 0.77
C VAL A 141 19.44 17.70 0.70
N ALA A 142 19.30 18.99 0.96
CA ALA A 142 20.43 19.91 1.07
C ALA A 142 21.18 19.62 2.39
N CYS A 143 22.01 18.60 2.35
CA CYS A 143 22.82 18.22 3.48
C CYS A 143 24.22 18.82 3.41
N VAL A 144 24.57 19.55 4.47
CA VAL A 144 25.94 19.97 4.79
C VAL A 144 26.60 18.79 5.51
N SER A 145 27.12 17.80 4.78
CA SER A 145 28.05 16.83 5.39
C SER A 145 29.29 16.66 4.52
N SER A 146 30.46 16.76 5.15
CA SER A 146 31.77 16.64 4.52
C SER A 146 32.17 15.19 4.19
N THR A 147 31.27 14.21 4.39
CA THR A 147 31.57 12.77 4.28
C THR A 147 30.53 11.95 3.51
N GLY A 148 29.53 12.57 2.88
CA GLY A 148 28.69 11.92 1.87
C GLY A 148 27.47 11.15 2.41
N SER A 149 26.34 11.38 1.75
CA SER A 149 25.03 10.70 1.84
C SER A 149 24.24 10.86 3.16
N CYS A 150 23.22 11.72 3.14
CA CYS A 150 22.27 11.87 4.26
C CYS A 150 21.19 10.79 4.35
N TYR A 151 20.96 10.07 3.25
CA TYR A 151 19.98 8.98 3.21
C TYR A 151 20.59 7.79 2.50
N ASN A 152 20.21 6.61 2.96
CA ASN A 152 20.48 5.37 2.26
C ASN A 152 19.46 5.24 1.12
N GLY A 153 19.90 5.44 -0.13
CA GLY A 153 19.10 5.30 -1.35
C GLY A 153 18.62 3.87 -1.66
N GLY A 154 18.60 2.99 -0.67
CA GLY A 154 18.22 1.58 -0.78
C GLY A 154 17.47 1.02 0.43
N ALA A 155 16.92 1.88 1.30
CA ALA A 155 16.17 1.41 2.47
C ALA A 155 14.83 0.80 2.04
N SER A 156 14.54 -0.40 2.57
CA SER A 156 13.21 -1.01 2.48
C SER A 156 12.18 -0.16 3.20
N TRP A 157 10.94 -0.21 2.73
CA TRP A 157 9.84 0.54 3.33
C TRP A 157 8.60 -0.33 3.50
N SER A 158 7.71 0.12 4.37
CA SER A 158 6.40 -0.48 4.58
C SER A 158 5.36 0.59 4.84
N ILE A 159 4.20 0.49 4.19
CA ILE A 159 2.99 1.24 4.55
C ILE A 159 1.94 0.24 4.99
N GLY A 160 1.38 0.44 6.17
CA GLY A 160 0.47 -0.52 6.76
C GLY A 160 -0.35 0.07 7.89
N THR A 161 -1.21 -0.78 8.44
CA THR A 161 -2.08 -0.45 9.56
C THR A 161 -2.24 -1.66 10.48
N CYS A 162 -2.42 -1.40 11.76
CA CYS A 162 -2.70 -2.42 12.74
C CYS A 162 -4.18 -2.38 13.11
N LEU A 163 -4.77 -3.57 13.12
CA LEU A 163 -6.16 -3.81 13.46
C LEU A 163 -6.25 -4.33 14.87
N ASP A 164 -7.26 -3.86 15.57
CA ASP A 164 -7.66 -4.38 16.87
C ASP A 164 -9.18 -4.41 16.89
N LEU A 165 -9.74 -5.61 16.72
CA LEU A 165 -11.18 -5.86 16.72
C LEU A 165 -11.68 -6.34 18.07
N ASN A 166 -10.95 -6.07 19.17
CA ASN A 166 -11.44 -6.33 20.51
C ASN A 166 -12.67 -5.47 20.80
N ILE A 167 -13.56 -6.05 21.60
CA ILE A 167 -14.77 -5.38 22.06
C ILE A 167 -14.38 -4.43 23.19
N ARG A 168 -14.76 -3.17 23.07
CA ARG A 168 -14.58 -2.15 24.10
C ARG A 168 -15.53 -2.40 25.27
N TYR A 169 -15.27 -1.74 26.40
CA TYR A 169 -16.12 -1.84 27.59
C TYR A 169 -17.57 -1.40 27.38
N ASP A 170 -17.85 -0.58 26.36
CA ASP A 170 -19.19 -0.11 25.97
C ASP A 170 -19.92 -1.07 25.02
N GLY A 171 -19.35 -2.26 24.73
CA GLY A 171 -19.96 -3.29 23.90
C GLY A 171 -19.83 -3.04 22.40
N VAL A 172 -19.05 -2.04 21.99
CA VAL A 172 -18.80 -1.69 20.59
C VAL A 172 -17.44 -2.26 20.15
N ILE A 173 -17.35 -2.71 18.90
CA ILE A 173 -16.06 -3.12 18.32
C ILE A 173 -15.12 -1.91 18.30
N ASN A 174 -13.85 -2.11 18.66
CA ASN A 174 -12.86 -1.05 18.55
C ASN A 174 -12.69 -0.65 17.07
N THR A 175 -12.93 0.64 16.80
CA THR A 175 -12.92 1.21 15.45
C THR A 175 -11.96 2.40 15.45
N PRO A 176 -10.99 2.46 14.52
CA PRO A 176 -10.03 3.55 14.49
C PRO A 176 -10.72 4.84 14.03
N PRO A 177 -10.28 6.02 14.49
CA PRO A 177 -10.64 7.26 13.85
C PRO A 177 -10.02 7.28 12.44
N VAL A 178 -10.87 7.29 11.40
CA VAL A 178 -10.40 7.47 10.02
C VAL A 178 -10.53 8.94 9.67
N ALA A 179 -9.40 9.61 9.46
CA ALA A 179 -9.36 10.97 8.95
C ALA A 179 -9.02 10.94 7.45
N THR A 180 -9.84 11.59 6.64
CA THR A 180 -9.53 11.83 5.23
C THR A 180 -8.78 13.15 5.13
N VAL A 181 -7.49 13.11 4.79
CA VAL A 181 -6.72 14.31 4.49
C VAL A 181 -6.85 14.57 2.99
N VAL A 182 -7.36 15.74 2.62
CA VAL A 182 -7.47 16.20 1.23
C VAL A 182 -6.36 17.22 1.03
N SER A 183 -5.49 17.01 0.03
CA SER A 183 -4.40 17.93 -0.34
C SER A 183 -4.88 19.01 -1.30
#